data_AF-A0A968UTF2-F1
#
_entry.id   AF-A0A968UTF2-F1
#
_cell.length_a   1.000
_cell.length_b   1.000
_cell.length_c   1.000
_cell.angle_alpha   90.00
_cell.angle_beta   90.00
_cell.angle_gamma   90.00
#
_symmetry.space_group_name_H-M   'P 1'
#
loop_
_entity.id
_entity.type
_entity.pdbx_description
1 polymer ?
#
loop_
_entity_poly.entity_id
_entity_poly.type
_entity_poly.pdbx_seq_one_letter_code
_entity_poly.pdbx_strand_id
1 'polypeptide(L)'
;MSVRLEQGEPIILDSDTLPESTNQPLKLQANSYLAVPVRVQNQAQGYLVCSRATHWLWMGEEIQLLKAVADQLAIAITQSHLYSQTQDQVKLLNSTITELKKTQAHLVQKRKNVFSRSNGSRDCPRN
;
A
#
# COMPACT_ATOMS: atom_id res chain seq x y z
N MET A 1 -8.20 -33.36 -0.09
CA MET A 1 -6.85 -32.91 0.32
C MET A 1 -6.80 -31.40 0.20
N SER A 2 -7.12 -30.67 1.27
CA SER A 2 -7.13 -29.20 1.28
C SER A 2 -5.70 -28.65 1.09
N VAL A 3 -5.45 -27.96 -0.03
CA VAL A 3 -4.18 -27.27 -0.28
C VAL A 3 -4.13 -26.05 0.65
N ARG A 4 -3.40 -26.18 1.76
CA ARG A 4 -3.20 -25.10 2.73
C ARG A 4 -2.06 -24.22 2.22
N LEU A 5 -2.35 -22.97 1.89
CA LEU A 5 -1.42 -21.95 1.36
C LEU A 5 -0.40 -21.45 2.43
N GLU A 6 0.17 -22.33 3.23
CA GLU A 6 1.03 -21.97 4.37
C GLU A 6 2.53 -21.98 4.05
N GLN A 7 2.94 -22.48 2.89
CA GLN A 7 4.35 -22.65 2.59
C GLN A 7 4.65 -21.95 1.29
N GLY A 8 5.51 -20.91 1.38
CA GLY A 8 6.00 -20.16 0.25
C GLY A 8 6.85 -21.05 -0.64
N GLU A 9 6.21 -21.97 -1.35
CA GLU A 9 6.72 -22.81 -2.42
C GLU A 9 5.78 -22.60 -3.62
N PRO A 10 6.28 -22.74 -4.86
CA PRO A 10 5.42 -22.64 -6.01
C PRO A 10 4.45 -23.82 -6.03
N ILE A 11 3.16 -23.51 -6.21
CA ILE A 11 2.09 -24.51 -6.26
C ILE A 11 1.71 -24.71 -7.72
N ILE A 12 1.88 -25.94 -8.21
CA ILE A 12 1.38 -26.34 -9.52
C ILE A 12 0.01 -26.98 -9.27
N LEU A 13 -1.04 -26.40 -9.84
CA LEU A 13 -2.38 -26.98 -9.81
C LEU A 13 -2.71 -27.45 -11.23
N ASP A 14 -2.96 -28.74 -11.39
CA ASP A 14 -3.56 -29.31 -12.59
C ASP A 14 -5.09 -29.37 -12.40
N SER A 15 -5.85 -29.33 -13.49
CA SER A 15 -7.31 -29.39 -13.47
C SER A 15 -7.86 -30.65 -12.78
N ASP A 16 -7.04 -31.70 -12.66
CA ASP A 16 -7.43 -33.00 -12.09
C ASP A 16 -7.30 -33.07 -10.55
N THR A 17 -6.77 -32.03 -9.88
CA THR A 17 -6.45 -32.09 -8.44
C THR A 17 -7.02 -30.91 -7.64
N LEU A 18 -8.29 -30.59 -7.87
CA LEU A 18 -9.00 -29.60 -7.05
C LEU A 18 -9.63 -30.25 -5.81
N PRO A 19 -9.24 -29.86 -4.57
CA PRO A 19 -10.04 -30.18 -3.40
C PRO A 19 -11.35 -29.40 -3.42
N GLU A 20 -12.46 -30.13 -3.33
CA GLU A 20 -13.85 -29.67 -3.34
C GLU A 20 -14.25 -28.65 -2.24
N SER A 21 -13.32 -28.09 -1.47
CA SER A 21 -13.63 -27.36 -0.23
C SER A 21 -13.74 -25.83 -0.36
N THR A 22 -14.05 -25.28 -1.54
CA THR A 22 -14.39 -23.84 -1.65
C THR A 22 -15.70 -23.66 -2.41
N ASN A 23 -16.71 -23.07 -1.74
CA ASN A 23 -18.11 -22.90 -2.17
C ASN A 23 -18.34 -22.00 -3.41
N GLN A 24 -17.35 -21.89 -4.28
CA GLN A 24 -17.55 -21.45 -5.65
C GLN A 24 -16.44 -22.12 -6.46
N PRO A 25 -16.76 -23.07 -7.37
CA PRO A 25 -15.75 -23.58 -8.26
C PRO A 25 -15.31 -22.39 -9.11
N LEU A 26 -14.11 -21.87 -8.84
CA LEU A 26 -13.34 -21.18 -9.87
C LEU A 26 -13.41 -22.13 -11.06
N LYS A 27 -14.17 -21.75 -12.09
CA LYS A 27 -14.22 -22.49 -13.36
C LYS A 27 -12.83 -22.32 -13.95
N LEU A 28 -11.94 -23.20 -13.53
CA LEU A 28 -10.59 -23.28 -14.00
C LEU A 28 -10.69 -23.79 -15.44
N GLN A 29 -10.84 -22.87 -16.39
CA GLN A 29 -10.85 -23.17 -17.82
C GLN A 29 -9.46 -23.55 -18.34
N ALA A 30 -8.42 -23.29 -17.53
CA ALA A 30 -7.07 -23.70 -17.80
C ALA A 30 -6.78 -25.10 -17.23
N ASN A 31 -6.11 -25.91 -18.05
CA ASN A 31 -5.69 -27.28 -17.71
C ASN A 31 -4.35 -27.28 -16.93
N SER A 32 -3.69 -26.14 -16.74
CA SER A 32 -2.45 -26.07 -15.98
C SER A 32 -2.28 -24.69 -15.34
N TYR A 33 -1.96 -24.66 -14.04
CA TYR A 33 -1.66 -23.45 -13.28
C TYR A 33 -0.30 -23.55 -12.60
N LEU A 34 0.42 -22.43 -12.58
CA LEU A 34 1.61 -22.23 -11.79
C LEU A 34 1.41 -20.98 -10.93
N ALA A 35 1.32 -21.19 -9.61
CA ALA A 35 1.30 -20.12 -8.63
C ALA A 35 2.69 -19.99 -8.01
N VAL A 36 3.30 -18.81 -8.12
CA VAL A 36 4.59 -18.49 -7.50
C VAL A 36 4.39 -17.44 -6.42
N PRO A 37 4.85 -17.67 -5.17
CA PRO A 37 4.67 -16.69 -4.10
C PRO A 37 5.49 -15.43 -4.34
N VAL A 38 4.87 -14.27 -4.17
CA VAL A 38 5.52 -12.96 -4.13
C VAL A 38 5.93 -12.70 -2.68
N ARG A 39 7.24 -12.74 -2.40
CA ARG A 39 7.77 -12.64 -1.03
C ARG A 39 8.30 -11.25 -0.73
N VAL A 40 7.72 -10.58 0.26
CA VAL A 40 8.23 -9.32 0.81
C VAL A 40 8.76 -9.62 2.21
N GLN A 41 10.01 -9.25 2.51
CA GLN A 41 10.65 -9.51 3.82
C GLN A 41 10.53 -10.97 4.28
N ASN A 42 10.72 -11.91 3.35
CA ASN A 42 10.61 -13.36 3.60
C ASN A 42 9.19 -13.86 3.97
N GLN A 43 8.17 -13.02 3.83
CA GLN A 43 6.76 -13.39 4.00
C GLN A 43 6.05 -13.37 2.64
N ALA A 44 5.31 -14.44 2.32
CA ALA A 44 4.48 -14.47 1.12
C ALA A 44 3.28 -13.54 1.32
N GLN A 45 3.28 -12.39 0.65
CA GLN A 45 2.17 -11.42 0.71
C GLN A 45 1.12 -11.67 -0.38
N GLY A 46 1.43 -12.51 -1.36
CA GLY A 46 0.51 -12.90 -2.42
C GLY A 46 1.12 -13.94 -3.35
N TYR A 47 0.41 -14.26 -4.43
CA TYR A 47 0.85 -15.22 -5.44
C TYR A 47 0.71 -14.60 -6.84
N LEU A 48 1.76 -14.74 -7.64
CA LEU A 48 1.70 -14.57 -9.08
C LEU A 48 1.18 -15.88 -9.68
N VAL A 49 -0.01 -15.85 -10.28
CA VAL A 49 -0.63 -17.04 -10.87
C VAL A 49 -0.60 -16.94 -12.39
N CYS A 50 -0.02 -17.95 -13.04
CA CYS A 50 -0.07 -18.13 -14.47
C CYS A 50 -0.93 -19.35 -14.79
N SER A 51 -1.78 -19.24 -15.81
CA SER A 51 -2.73 -20.27 -16.22
C SER A 51 -2.64 -20.53 -17.72
N ARG A 52 -2.67 -21.81 -18.14
CA ARG A 52 -2.70 -22.20 -19.56
C ARG A 52 -3.90 -23.09 -19.86
N ALA A 53 -4.62 -22.75 -20.93
CA ALA A 53 -5.78 -23.49 -21.43
C ALA A 53 -5.43 -24.93 -21.85
N THR A 54 -4.23 -25.14 -22.36
CA THR A 54 -3.74 -26.45 -22.78
C THR A 54 -2.94 -27.14 -21.68
N HIS A 55 -2.93 -28.48 -21.68
CA HIS A 55 -2.08 -29.25 -20.78
C HIS A 55 -0.61 -28.85 -21.01
N TRP A 56 0.06 -28.44 -19.94
CA TRP A 56 1.42 -27.91 -20.00
C TRP A 56 2.19 -28.33 -18.76
N LEU A 57 3.37 -28.92 -19.00
CA LEU A 57 4.37 -29.20 -17.99
C LEU A 57 5.28 -27.99 -17.86
N TRP A 58 5.20 -27.31 -16.72
CA TRP A 58 6.08 -26.18 -16.43
C TRP A 58 7.53 -26.64 -16.30
N MET A 59 8.39 -26.14 -17.19
CA MET A 59 9.81 -26.45 -17.14
C MET A 59 10.49 -25.69 -16.00
N GLY A 60 11.62 -26.23 -15.50
CA GLY A 60 12.38 -25.61 -14.42
C GLY A 60 12.82 -24.17 -14.74
N GLU A 61 13.14 -23.88 -16.00
CA GLU A 61 13.48 -22.53 -16.48
C GLU A 61 12.30 -21.56 -16.42
N GLU A 62 11.09 -22.01 -16.79
CA GLU A 62 9.87 -21.20 -16.70
C GLU A 62 9.55 -20.87 -15.24
N ILE A 63 9.69 -21.85 -14.34
CA ILE A 63 9.51 -21.64 -12.90
C ILE A 63 10.55 -20.64 -12.37
N GLN A 64 11.82 -20.75 -12.79
CA GLN A 64 12.87 -19.80 -12.39
C GLN A 64 12.59 -18.38 -12.89
N LEU A 65 12.14 -18.24 -14.14
CA LEU A 65 11.75 -16.95 -14.70
C LEU A 65 10.60 -16.33 -13.90
N LEU A 66 9.54 -17.09 -13.62
CA LEU A 66 8.41 -16.58 -12.83
C LEU A 66 8.83 -16.25 -11.39
N LYS A 67 9.75 -17.00 -10.78
CA LYS A 67 10.34 -16.66 -9.48
C LYS A 67 11.06 -15.30 -9.55
N ALA A 68 11.91 -15.09 -10.54
CA ALA A 68 12.60 -13.81 -10.72
C ALA A 68 11.63 -12.64 -10.95
N VAL A 69 10.54 -12.86 -11.69
CA VAL A 69 9.47 -11.86 -11.87
C VAL A 69 8.74 -11.60 -10.55
N ALA A 70 8.39 -12.65 -9.80
CA ALA A 70 7.74 -12.52 -8.50
C ALA A 70 8.62 -11.75 -7.50
N ASP A 71 9.93 -11.96 -7.52
CA ASP A 71 10.88 -11.23 -6.69
C ASP A 71 10.94 -9.74 -7.06
N GLN A 72 10.94 -9.39 -8.36
CA GLN A 72 10.87 -8.01 -8.80
C GLN A 72 9.54 -7.33 -8.45
N LEU A 73 8.42 -8.06 -8.56
CA LEU A 73 7.11 -7.57 -8.15
C LEU A 73 7.06 -7.26 -6.65
N ALA A 74 7.68 -8.11 -5.81
CA ALA A 74 7.76 -7.86 -4.37
C ALA A 74 8.48 -6.53 -4.07
N ILE A 75 9.57 -6.25 -4.78
CA ILE A 75 10.30 -4.98 -4.66
C ILE A 75 9.42 -3.80 -5.07
N ALA A 76 8.77 -3.88 -6.23
CA ALA A 76 7.93 -2.80 -6.76
C ALA A 76 6.73 -2.49 -5.84
N ILE A 77 6.07 -3.51 -5.31
CA ILE A 77 4.96 -3.36 -4.34
C ILE A 77 5.46 -2.66 -3.08
N THR A 78 6.61 -3.09 -2.56
CA THR A 78 7.22 -2.50 -1.36
C THR A 78 7.54 -1.01 -1.59
N GLN A 79 8.14 -0.69 -2.72
CA GLN A 79 8.48 0.70 -3.09
C GLN A 79 7.23 1.57 -3.22
N SER A 80 6.18 1.06 -3.88
CA SER A 80 4.90 1.78 -4.01
C SER A 80 4.28 2.10 -2.65
N HIS A 81 4.28 1.13 -1.73
CA HIS A 81 3.76 1.32 -0.38
C HIS A 81 4.57 2.37 0.41
N LEU A 82 5.91 2.25 0.40
CA LEU A 82 6.79 3.23 1.07
C LEU A 82 6.62 4.63 0.50
N TYR A 83 6.48 4.74 -0.82
CA TYR A 83 6.24 6.02 -1.48
C TYR A 83 4.90 6.63 -1.07
N SER A 84 3.81 5.84 -1.04
CA SER A 84 2.51 6.32 -0.57
C SER A 84 2.58 6.82 0.88
N GLN A 85 3.21 6.04 1.77
CA GLN A 85 3.37 6.42 3.17
C GLN A 85 4.14 7.74 3.31
N THR A 86 5.21 7.90 2.54
CA THR A 86 6.00 9.12 2.52
C THR A 86 5.17 10.31 2.04
N GLN A 87 4.39 10.15 0.96
CA GLN A 87 3.51 11.20 0.46
C GLN A 87 2.46 11.61 1.49
N ASP A 88 1.86 10.65 2.19
CA ASP A 88 0.84 10.92 3.19
C ASP A 88 1.44 11.63 4.41
N GLN A 89 2.66 11.27 4.81
CA GLN A 89 3.36 11.96 5.88
C GLN A 89 3.72 13.42 5.49
N VAL A 90 4.13 13.66 4.25
CA VAL A 90 4.38 15.01 3.73
C VAL A 90 3.08 15.84 3.73
N LYS A 91 1.96 15.27 3.31
CA LYS A 91 0.65 15.96 3.35
C LYS A 91 0.26 16.34 4.78
N LEU A 92 0.45 15.42 5.72
CA LEU A 92 0.15 15.66 7.13
C LEU A 92 1.02 16.77 7.72
N LEU A 93 2.33 16.75 7.47
CA LEU A 93 3.23 17.80 7.94
C LEU A 93 2.86 19.17 7.37
N ASN A 94 2.51 19.23 6.09
CA ASN A 94 2.08 20.47 5.45
C ASN A 94 0.77 21.01 6.03
N SER A 95 -0.19 20.14 6.36
CA SER A 95 -1.44 20.59 7.00
C SER A 95 -1.18 21.11 8.40
N THR A 96 -0.36 20.43 9.21
CA THR A 96 0.02 20.89 10.56
C THR A 96 0.76 22.24 10.52
N ILE A 97 1.72 22.40 9.60
CA ILE A 97 2.42 23.69 9.44
C ILE A 97 1.44 24.80 9.07
N THR A 98 0.48 24.51 8.19
CA THR A 98 -0.53 25.49 7.76
C THR A 98 -1.43 25.91 8.92
N GLU A 99 -1.86 24.98 9.77
CA GLU A 99 -2.66 25.28 10.96
C GLU A 99 -1.89 26.08 12.00
N LEU A 100 -0.62 25.72 12.26
CA LEU A 100 0.24 26.46 13.17
C LEU A 100 0.46 27.90 12.69
N LYS A 101 0.72 28.10 11.39
CA LYS A 101 0.83 29.44 10.79
C LYS A 101 -0.45 30.25 10.92
N LYS A 102 -1.62 29.65 10.66
CA LYS A 102 -2.91 30.34 10.82
C LYS A 102 -3.15 30.75 12.26
N THR A 103 -2.87 29.86 13.21
CA THR A 103 -3.00 30.13 14.65
C THR A 103 -2.07 31.27 15.07
N GLN A 104 -0.81 31.25 14.62
CA GLN A 104 0.15 32.31 14.92
C GLN A 104 -0.32 33.66 14.34
N ALA A 105 -0.79 33.70 13.09
CA ALA A 105 -1.33 34.91 12.48
C ALA A 105 -2.52 35.45 13.26
N HIS A 106 -3.42 34.59 13.70
CA HIS A 106 -4.59 34.98 14.50
C HIS A 106 -4.18 35.57 15.87
N LEU A 107 -3.19 34.98 16.54
CA LEU A 107 -2.67 35.49 17.81
C LEU A 107 -1.95 36.84 17.66
N VAL A 108 -1.14 37.01 16.61
CA VAL A 108 -0.47 38.28 16.30
C VAL A 108 -1.49 39.38 16.01
N GLN A 109 -2.54 39.06 15.26
CA GLN A 109 -3.62 40.01 14.97
C GLN A 109 -4.38 40.41 16.25
N LYS A 110 -4.69 39.42 17.10
CA LYS A 110 -5.34 39.67 18.40
C LYS A 110 -4.49 40.57 19.29
N ARG A 111 -3.16 40.38 19.30
CA ARG A 111 -2.23 41.27 20.02
C ARG A 111 -2.26 42.71 19.50
N LYS A 112 -2.27 42.92 18.18
CA LYS A 112 -2.34 44.27 17.58
C LYS A 112 -3.64 45.00 17.94
N ASN A 113 -4.78 44.30 17.95
CA ASN A 113 -6.08 44.90 18.27
C ASN A 113 -6.25 45.28 19.75
N VAL A 114 -5.56 44.61 20.66
CA VAL A 114 -5.56 44.97 22.09
C VAL A 114 -4.65 46.18 22.34
N PHE A 115 -3.52 46.27 21.61
CA PHE A 115 -2.56 47.36 21.74
C PHE A 115 -3.09 48.71 21.19
N SER A 116 -3.88 48.71 20.11
CA SER A 116 -4.51 49.93 19.58
C SER A 116 -5.66 50.45 20.45
N ARG A 117 -6.31 49.60 21.26
CA ARG A 117 -7.36 50.00 22.21
C ARG A 117 -6.84 50.69 23.46
N SER A 118 -5.62 50.38 23.93
CA SER A 118 -5.06 51.02 25.13
C SER A 118 -4.39 52.38 24.86
N ASN A 119 -4.06 52.70 23.60
CA ASN A 119 -3.45 53.98 23.23
C ASN A 119 -4.46 55.07 22.82
N GLY A 120 -5.74 54.75 22.66
CA GLY A 120 -6.79 55.71 22.28
C GLY A 120 -7.53 56.39 23.45
N SER A 121 -7.13 56.16 24.71
CA SER A 121 -7.82 56.69 25.90
C SER A 121 -6.95 57.59 26.78
N ARG A 122 -5.80 58.05 26.27
CA ARG A 122 -4.94 59.03 26.94
C ARG A 122 -4.71 60.22 26.01
N ASP A 123 -5.76 60.96 25.73
CA ASP A 123 -5.67 62.35 25.28
C ASP A 123 -7.00 63.06 25.57
N CYS A 124 -7.15 63.46 26.83
CA CYS A 124 -8.00 64.60 27.18
C CYS A 124 -7.05 65.74 27.53
N PRO A 125 -6.91 66.78 26.69
CA PRO A 125 -6.37 68.03 27.17
C PRO A 125 -7.48 68.69 28.01
N ARG A 126 -7.20 68.77 29.30
CA ARG A 126 -7.89 69.61 30.26
C ARG A 126 -7.38 71.03 30.04
N ASN A 127 -8.14 71.87 29.33
CA ASN A 127 -8.47 73.27 29.69
C ASN A 127 -9.31 73.90 28.58
#